data_AF-A0A8J2WLA8-F1
#
_entry.id   AF-A0A8J2WLA8-F1
#
_cell.length_a   1.000
_cell.length_b   1.000
_cell.length_c   1.000
_cell.angle_alpha   90.00
_cell.angle_beta   90.00
_cell.angle_gamma   90.00
#
_symmetry.space_group_name_H-M   'P 1'
#
loop_
_entity.id
_entity.type
_entity.pdbx_description
1 polymer ?
#
loop_
_entity_poly.entity_id
_entity_poly.type
_entity_poly.pdbx_seq_one_letter_code
_entity_poly.pdbx_strand_id
1 'polypeptide(L)'
;MRAPDLARLCEDLGFGAEAAAAYGAKFAEHGLDGWVAAEVDDWEDYAEVGLSRDHATVLCCVARAARGRAAAGAPAAPAAAPALSDAERAALAAADRAAAETGEGGVYGQLVVLGYKEYRVEGSTWHPVGARNEKFALARRDEANGIRRARARVGEPRRPGEKRRSADASHSVTMSVAAGARGADGKPVARSQRVTVEYVPDAREDMFQLGRMIVPQNDFVVRGPLHLDAGGVLCGPVSRYACRLSCGRAPPYACRLYAAGFNNERDVFLSEQAPKWQLAPGERAADADDAVTDPDAEPDAAQWDALTTFGVRIWKPEVGAWREVSVHGGVHEPRARADVAGRRYPDEDSVLTNGTIVDLAGIQLLFESAASMRAHERAARRGSERGIGGDGRSPIPGDPRADAPARIVARFNARRPQCPVQLHTIRLEYDDEKRRALAQDRRPYIFPACGHVHAFAPELQRLPCPLCRTRGPFVELRLEWEPAICDEEPEVAFNPCGHIVSERVARKWAGLALPDNAPPNARYRPICPFCAKPLKTDARAGDQPYSRILFQSDASRDDVEGSDGDSENGGWSTASPGLTVQDATPPDTAERKNDPGDADGDAA
;
A
#
# COMPACT_ATOMS: atom_id res chain seq x y z
N MET A 1 -10.93 -35.29 12.89
CA MET A 1 -12.01 -36.25 12.57
C MET A 1 -11.75 -36.80 11.18
N ARG A 2 -11.90 -38.11 10.96
CA ARG A 2 -11.79 -38.69 9.61
C ARG A 2 -13.10 -38.46 8.84
N ALA A 3 -13.05 -38.33 7.51
CA ALA A 3 -14.21 -38.16 6.63
C ALA A 3 -15.47 -39.01 6.92
N PRO A 4 -15.41 -40.29 7.38
CA PRO A 4 -16.62 -41.05 7.76
C PRO A 4 -17.43 -40.42 8.91
N ASP A 5 -16.88 -39.48 9.67
CA ASP A 5 -17.62 -38.73 10.70
C ASP A 5 -18.32 -37.46 10.16
N LEU A 6 -18.12 -37.08 8.88
CA LEU A 6 -18.66 -35.83 8.31
C LEU A 6 -20.20 -35.86 8.23
N ALA A 7 -20.80 -36.99 7.86
CA ALA A 7 -22.26 -37.11 7.80
C ALA A 7 -22.90 -36.92 9.19
N ARG A 8 -22.31 -37.55 10.22
CA ARG A 8 -22.76 -37.43 11.60
C ARG A 8 -22.52 -36.02 12.16
N LEU A 9 -21.39 -35.41 11.82
CA LEU A 9 -21.08 -34.02 12.17
C LEU A 9 -22.06 -33.04 11.52
N CYS A 10 -22.42 -33.27 10.26
CA CYS A 10 -23.40 -32.46 9.56
C CYS A 10 -24.78 -32.54 10.24
N GLU A 11 -25.18 -33.74 10.65
CA GLU A 11 -26.41 -33.98 11.40
C GLU A 11 -26.39 -33.30 12.79
N ASP A 12 -25.29 -33.45 13.55
CA ASP A 12 -25.09 -32.83 14.87
C ASP A 12 -25.12 -31.29 14.82
N LEU A 13 -24.76 -30.70 13.68
CA LEU A 13 -24.75 -29.25 13.43
C LEU A 13 -26.05 -28.74 12.77
N GLY A 14 -27.02 -29.61 12.53
CA GLY A 14 -28.33 -29.26 11.97
C GLY A 14 -28.32 -29.02 10.45
N PHE A 15 -27.30 -29.47 9.73
CA PHE A 15 -27.31 -29.46 8.27
C PHE A 15 -28.24 -30.56 7.74
N GLY A 16 -29.03 -30.25 6.70
CA GLY A 16 -29.92 -31.22 6.07
C GLY A 16 -29.16 -32.38 5.40
N ALA A 17 -29.80 -33.55 5.30
CA ALA A 17 -29.20 -34.76 4.73
C ALA A 17 -28.71 -34.58 3.28
N GLU A 18 -29.37 -33.72 2.50
CA GLU A 18 -28.98 -33.37 1.13
C GLU A 18 -27.66 -32.58 1.08
N ALA A 19 -27.47 -31.64 2.01
CA ALA A 19 -26.23 -30.87 2.13
C ALA A 19 -25.07 -31.78 2.58
N ALA A 20 -25.32 -32.68 3.53
CA ALA A 20 -24.33 -33.64 4.00
C ALA A 20 -23.86 -34.59 2.86
N ALA A 21 -24.79 -35.08 2.04
CA ALA A 21 -24.47 -35.93 0.88
C ALA A 21 -23.72 -35.15 -0.21
N ALA A 22 -24.12 -33.91 -0.51
CA ALA A 22 -23.44 -33.05 -1.47
C ALA A 22 -22.00 -32.73 -1.03
N TYR A 23 -21.77 -32.47 0.26
CA TYR A 23 -20.41 -32.26 0.77
C TYR A 23 -19.59 -33.55 0.79
N GLY A 24 -20.18 -34.70 1.15
CA GLY A 24 -19.52 -35.99 1.01
C GLY A 24 -19.03 -36.25 -0.42
N ALA A 25 -19.86 -35.96 -1.42
CA ALA A 25 -19.49 -36.10 -2.83
C ALA A 25 -18.37 -35.15 -3.27
N LYS A 26 -18.41 -33.88 -2.83
CA LYS A 26 -17.33 -32.91 -3.12
C LYS A 26 -16.01 -33.29 -2.48
N PHE A 27 -16.03 -33.78 -1.23
CA PHE A 27 -14.82 -34.26 -0.56
C PHE A 27 -14.23 -35.47 -1.28
N ALA A 28 -15.06 -36.42 -1.73
CA ALA A 28 -14.62 -37.57 -2.51
C ALA A 28 -14.03 -37.17 -3.88
N GLU A 29 -14.68 -36.24 -4.60
CA GLU A 29 -14.24 -35.71 -5.89
C GLU A 29 -12.86 -35.04 -5.82
N HIS A 30 -12.56 -34.39 -4.68
CA HIS A 30 -11.27 -33.74 -4.43
C HIS A 30 -10.26 -34.64 -3.71
N GLY A 31 -10.52 -35.95 -3.57
CA GLY A 31 -9.58 -36.91 -2.97
C GLY A 31 -9.38 -36.72 -1.46
N LEU A 32 -10.38 -36.14 -0.79
CA LEU A 32 -10.36 -35.84 0.65
C LEU A 32 -10.97 -36.97 1.50
N ASP A 33 -11.30 -38.11 0.90
CA ASP A 33 -11.84 -39.29 1.59
C ASP A 33 -10.80 -39.87 2.55
N GLY A 34 -11.08 -39.75 3.84
CA GLY A 34 -10.19 -40.20 4.93
C GLY A 34 -9.33 -39.11 5.55
N TRP A 35 -9.46 -37.85 5.11
CA TRP A 35 -8.73 -36.71 5.69
C TRP A 35 -9.09 -36.48 7.15
N VAL A 36 -8.09 -36.11 7.96
CA VAL A 36 -8.31 -35.67 9.32
C VAL A 36 -8.58 -34.17 9.30
N ALA A 37 -9.76 -33.71 9.74
CA ALA A 37 -10.11 -32.28 9.88
C ALA A 37 -9.14 -31.44 10.77
N ALA A 38 -8.05 -32.03 11.23
CA ALA A 38 -6.97 -31.41 11.99
C ALA A 38 -5.85 -30.83 11.11
N GLU A 39 -5.99 -30.80 9.78
CA GLU A 39 -4.97 -30.23 8.88
C GLU A 39 -5.43 -28.98 8.12
N VAL A 40 -6.71 -28.62 8.22
CA VAL A 40 -7.28 -27.42 7.57
C VAL A 40 -7.72 -26.45 8.66
N ASP A 41 -7.13 -25.25 8.66
CA ASP A 41 -7.34 -24.25 9.71
C ASP A 41 -8.12 -23.03 9.25
N ASP A 42 -8.40 -22.89 7.94
CA ASP A 42 -9.06 -21.72 7.38
C ASP A 42 -10.33 -22.07 6.60
N TRP A 43 -11.36 -21.23 6.75
CA TRP A 43 -12.64 -21.43 6.07
C TRP A 43 -12.50 -21.20 4.55
N GLU A 44 -11.47 -20.46 4.15
CA GLU A 44 -11.10 -20.23 2.76
C GLU A 44 -10.67 -21.55 2.07
N ASP A 45 -9.98 -22.46 2.78
CA ASP A 45 -9.60 -23.78 2.26
C ASP A 45 -10.84 -24.69 2.03
N TYR A 46 -11.91 -24.50 2.82
CA TYR A 46 -13.19 -25.18 2.61
C TYR A 46 -14.03 -24.52 1.50
N ALA A 47 -13.88 -23.21 1.29
CA ALA A 47 -14.48 -22.52 0.16
C ALA A 47 -13.81 -22.93 -1.17
N GLU A 48 -12.51 -23.28 -1.16
CA GLU A 48 -11.76 -23.82 -2.31
C GLU A 48 -12.32 -25.18 -2.82
N VAL A 49 -12.99 -25.97 -1.97
CA VAL A 49 -13.72 -27.20 -2.37
C VAL A 49 -15.23 -26.98 -2.54
N GLY A 50 -15.66 -25.73 -2.64
CA GLY A 50 -17.03 -25.34 -3.01
C GLY A 50 -18.05 -25.41 -1.88
N LEU A 51 -17.64 -25.29 -0.60
CA LEU A 51 -18.58 -25.10 0.52
C LEU A 51 -19.07 -23.65 0.57
N SER A 52 -20.30 -23.44 1.04
CA SER A 52 -20.78 -22.09 1.35
C SER A 52 -19.96 -21.53 2.53
N ARG A 53 -19.73 -20.22 2.51
CA ARG A 53 -18.95 -19.53 3.55
C ARG A 53 -19.45 -19.82 4.96
N ASP A 54 -20.76 -19.83 5.16
CA ASP A 54 -21.36 -20.07 6.47
C ASP A 54 -21.08 -21.49 6.95
N HIS A 55 -21.12 -22.47 6.06
CA HIS A 55 -20.86 -23.87 6.39
C HIS A 55 -19.37 -24.16 6.58
N ALA A 56 -18.51 -23.56 5.75
CA ALA A 56 -17.05 -23.57 5.91
C ALA A 56 -16.64 -22.97 7.27
N THR A 57 -17.25 -21.86 7.65
CA THR A 57 -17.01 -21.20 8.95
C THR A 57 -17.42 -22.09 10.11
N VAL A 58 -18.61 -22.71 10.05
CA VAL A 58 -19.10 -23.63 11.09
C VAL A 58 -18.19 -24.86 11.21
N LEU A 59 -17.77 -25.48 10.10
CA LEU A 59 -16.84 -26.61 10.08
C LEU A 59 -15.48 -26.25 10.69
N CYS A 60 -14.92 -25.08 10.35
CA CYS A 60 -13.69 -24.59 10.98
C CYS A 60 -13.85 -24.37 12.49
N CYS A 61 -14.95 -23.77 12.93
CA CYS A 61 -15.23 -23.54 14.35
C CYS A 61 -15.30 -24.87 15.13
N VAL A 62 -15.91 -25.90 14.53
CA VAL A 62 -16.08 -27.21 15.15
C VAL A 62 -14.78 -28.02 15.14
N ALA A 63 -14.00 -27.94 14.05
CA ALA A 63 -12.66 -28.51 13.99
C ALA A 63 -11.71 -27.89 15.04
N ARG A 64 -11.77 -26.56 15.20
CA ARG A 64 -11.02 -25.82 16.24
C ARG A 64 -11.50 -26.18 17.66
N ALA A 65 -12.80 -26.30 17.89
CA ALA A 65 -13.35 -26.71 19.18
C ALA A 65 -12.97 -28.16 19.55
N ALA A 66 -12.92 -29.06 18.56
CA ALA A 66 -12.44 -30.44 18.72
C ALA A 66 -10.93 -30.48 19.02
N ARG A 67 -10.12 -29.62 18.38
CA ARG A 67 -8.71 -29.42 18.76
C ARG A 67 -8.58 -28.87 20.17
N GLY A 68 -9.40 -27.91 20.59
CA GLY A 68 -9.38 -27.36 21.95
C GLY A 68 -9.66 -28.40 23.04
N ARG A 69 -10.43 -29.46 22.75
CA ARG A 69 -10.65 -30.58 23.67
C ARG A 69 -9.55 -31.65 23.63
N ALA A 70 -8.87 -31.84 22.49
CA ALA A 70 -7.75 -32.78 22.35
C ALA A 70 -6.38 -32.18 22.74
N ALA A 71 -6.24 -30.86 22.63
CA ALA A 71 -5.07 -30.07 22.95
C ALA A 71 -5.16 -29.42 24.33
N ALA A 72 -5.81 -30.07 25.30
CA ALA A 72 -5.64 -29.79 26.72
C ALA A 72 -4.24 -30.23 27.22
N GLY A 73 -3.22 -30.21 26.36
CA GLY A 73 -1.84 -30.04 26.76
C GLY A 73 -1.57 -28.54 26.72
N ALA A 74 -1.12 -27.98 27.84
CA ALA A 74 -0.87 -26.55 28.00
C ALA A 74 -0.16 -25.95 26.76
N PRO A 75 -0.52 -24.72 26.33
CA PRO A 75 0.27 -24.03 25.32
C PRO A 75 1.74 -24.12 25.74
N ALA A 76 2.61 -24.51 24.80
CA ALA A 76 4.05 -24.48 25.05
C ALA A 76 4.37 -23.10 25.65
N ALA A 77 5.01 -23.11 26.82
CA ALA A 77 5.35 -21.87 27.51
C ALA A 77 5.98 -20.90 26.51
N PRO A 78 5.60 -19.60 26.53
CA PRO A 78 6.22 -18.65 25.63
C PRO A 78 7.72 -18.77 25.78
N ALA A 79 8.41 -18.96 24.65
CA ALA A 79 9.85 -18.87 24.59
C ALA A 79 10.31 -17.67 25.41
N ALA A 80 11.20 -17.88 26.38
CA ALA A 80 11.66 -16.81 27.24
C ALA A 80 12.25 -15.70 26.36
N ALA A 81 11.71 -14.49 26.49
CA ALA A 81 12.29 -13.32 25.85
C ALA A 81 13.76 -13.20 26.30
N PRO A 82 14.67 -12.81 25.40
CA PRO A 82 16.07 -12.60 25.78
C PRO A 82 16.14 -11.62 26.95
N ALA A 83 17.07 -11.87 27.88
CA ALA A 83 17.20 -11.04 29.06
C ALA A 83 17.58 -9.61 28.68
N LEU A 84 16.66 -8.67 28.92
CA LEU A 84 16.95 -7.24 28.81
C LEU A 84 17.95 -6.82 29.91
N SER A 85 18.76 -5.81 29.64
CA SER A 85 19.50 -5.10 30.69
C SER A 85 18.56 -4.28 31.60
N ASP A 86 19.02 -3.93 32.80
CA ASP A 86 18.25 -3.03 33.68
C ASP A 86 18.02 -1.66 33.05
N ALA A 87 18.99 -1.18 32.28
CA ALA A 87 18.88 0.08 31.55
C ALA A 87 17.78 0.02 30.47
N GLU A 88 17.72 -1.06 29.69
CA GLU A 88 16.66 -1.27 28.68
C GLU A 88 15.28 -1.37 29.33
N ARG A 89 15.16 -2.13 30.43
CA ARG A 89 13.90 -2.20 31.20
C ARG A 89 13.45 -0.83 31.67
N ALA A 90 14.36 -0.04 32.23
CA ALA A 90 14.06 1.31 32.71
C ALA A 90 13.65 2.25 31.57
N ALA A 91 14.31 2.16 30.41
CA ALA A 91 14.00 2.95 29.23
C ALA A 91 12.61 2.61 28.64
N LEU A 92 12.29 1.32 28.52
CA LEU A 92 10.97 0.88 28.05
C LEU A 92 9.86 1.33 29.00
N ALA A 93 10.05 1.14 30.32
CA ALA A 93 9.10 1.59 31.32
C ALA A 93 8.90 3.11 31.30
N ALA A 94 9.96 3.89 31.05
CA ALA A 94 9.85 5.33 30.86
C ALA A 94 9.06 5.69 29.61
N ALA A 95 9.28 4.97 28.50
CA ALA A 95 8.54 5.18 27.26
C ALA A 95 7.06 4.77 27.38
N ASP A 96 6.74 3.71 28.14
CA ASP A 96 5.35 3.33 28.43
C ASP A 96 4.63 4.42 29.23
N ARG A 97 5.29 5.01 30.25
CA ARG A 97 4.76 6.15 31.00
C ARG A 97 4.55 7.37 30.11
N ALA A 98 5.53 7.72 29.27
CA ALA A 98 5.41 8.84 28.35
C ALA A 98 4.21 8.68 27.39
N ALA A 99 3.99 7.46 26.88
CA ALA A 99 2.83 7.15 26.04
C ALA A 99 1.51 7.31 26.79
N ALA A 100 1.42 6.85 28.04
CA ALA A 100 0.22 6.97 28.85
C ALA A 100 -0.08 8.42 29.29
N GLU A 101 0.94 9.18 29.68
CA GLU A 101 0.77 10.52 30.28
C GLU A 101 0.65 11.63 29.22
N THR A 102 1.42 11.53 28.13
CA THR A 102 1.53 12.61 27.13
C THR A 102 1.07 12.20 25.73
N GLY A 103 0.84 10.91 25.49
CA GLY A 103 0.56 10.36 24.17
C GLY A 103 1.80 10.23 23.26
N GLU A 104 3.00 10.58 23.74
CA GLU A 104 4.24 10.39 23.01
C GLU A 104 4.58 8.90 22.86
N GLY A 105 4.79 8.43 21.63
CA GLY A 105 4.96 7.00 21.37
C GLY A 105 3.72 6.14 21.66
N GLY A 106 2.54 6.73 21.86
CA GLY A 106 1.26 6.00 21.92
C GLY A 106 0.72 5.61 20.53
N VAL A 107 1.09 6.36 19.50
CA VAL A 107 0.91 6.02 18.09
C VAL A 107 2.25 6.25 17.40
N TYR A 108 2.73 5.26 16.66
CA TYR A 108 3.99 5.31 15.91
C TYR A 108 3.84 6.09 14.60
N GLY A 109 2.67 5.96 13.98
CA GLY A 109 2.24 6.68 12.78
C GLY A 109 0.97 6.05 12.22
N GLN A 110 0.62 6.37 10.98
CA GLN A 110 -0.48 5.73 10.28
C GLN A 110 -0.13 5.41 8.83
N LEU A 111 -0.80 4.39 8.30
CA LEU A 111 -0.81 4.06 6.89
C LEU A 111 -2.11 4.57 6.28
N VAL A 112 -2.03 5.28 5.16
CA VAL A 112 -3.16 5.79 4.39
C VAL A 112 -3.12 5.14 3.03
N VAL A 113 -4.17 4.40 2.67
CA VAL A 113 -4.25 3.77 1.35
C VAL A 113 -4.32 4.86 0.28
N LEU A 114 -3.59 4.73 -0.83
CA LEU A 114 -3.78 5.58 -2.00
C LEU A 114 -4.89 4.97 -2.86
N GLY A 115 -6.01 5.68 -3.02
CA GLY A 115 -7.21 5.12 -3.64
C GLY A 115 -7.97 4.20 -2.69
N TYR A 116 -8.01 2.90 -2.99
CA TYR A 116 -8.82 1.91 -2.26
C TYR A 116 -8.01 0.67 -1.93
N LYS A 117 -8.38 -0.01 -0.84
CA LYS A 117 -7.69 -1.23 -0.41
C LYS A 117 -8.22 -2.51 -1.06
N GLU A 118 -9.33 -2.43 -1.80
CA GLU A 118 -9.99 -3.55 -2.46
C GLU A 118 -10.60 -3.12 -3.79
N TYR A 119 -10.46 -3.97 -4.82
CA TYR A 119 -11.10 -3.82 -6.11
C TYR A 119 -11.67 -5.16 -6.58
N ARG A 120 -12.89 -5.12 -7.11
CA ARG A 120 -13.53 -6.27 -7.77
C ARG A 120 -13.39 -6.15 -9.29
N VAL A 121 -13.18 -7.28 -9.95
CA VAL A 121 -13.19 -7.35 -11.42
C VAL A 121 -14.58 -7.68 -11.93
N GLU A 122 -15.10 -6.85 -12.83
CA GLU A 122 -16.22 -7.19 -13.70
C GLU A 122 -15.78 -7.03 -15.16
N GLY A 123 -15.66 -8.17 -15.86
CA GLY A 123 -15.07 -8.20 -17.21
C GLY A 123 -13.62 -7.74 -17.20
N SER A 124 -13.32 -6.62 -17.86
CA SER A 124 -12.00 -5.98 -17.86
C SER A 124 -11.91 -4.74 -16.96
N THR A 125 -12.97 -4.44 -16.18
CA THR A 125 -13.09 -3.22 -15.40
C THR A 125 -12.90 -3.48 -13.91
N TRP A 126 -12.11 -2.64 -13.27
CA TRP A 126 -11.88 -2.66 -11.82
C TRP A 126 -12.84 -1.72 -11.11
N HIS A 127 -13.63 -2.26 -10.19
CA HIS A 127 -14.59 -1.53 -9.37
C HIS A 127 -14.05 -1.42 -7.95
N PRO A 128 -13.81 -0.20 -7.44
CA PRO A 128 -13.34 -0.03 -6.07
C PRO A 128 -14.40 -0.49 -5.06
N VAL A 129 -13.96 -1.05 -3.94
CA VAL A 129 -14.81 -1.49 -2.83
C VAL A 129 -14.39 -0.79 -1.55
N GLY A 130 -15.37 -0.34 -0.77
CA GLY A 130 -15.15 0.30 0.52
C GLY A 130 -14.82 1.78 0.41
N ALA A 131 -14.22 2.31 1.48
CA ALA A 131 -13.88 3.71 1.60
C ALA A 131 -12.62 4.07 0.82
N ARG A 132 -12.56 5.30 0.32
CA ARG A 132 -11.33 5.90 -0.20
C ARG A 132 -10.39 6.23 0.93
N ASN A 133 -9.11 6.12 0.64
CA ASN A 133 -8.02 6.53 1.52
C ASN A 133 -8.16 6.01 2.95
N GLU A 134 -8.60 4.75 3.08
CA GLU A 134 -8.76 4.11 4.37
C GLU A 134 -7.44 4.12 5.14
N LYS A 135 -7.53 4.37 6.45
CA LYS A 135 -6.39 4.56 7.34
C LYS A 135 -6.23 3.40 8.30
N PHE A 136 -4.99 3.15 8.66
CA PHE A 136 -4.63 2.20 9.71
C PHE A 136 -3.59 2.82 10.63
N ALA A 137 -3.94 3.04 11.88
CA ALA A 137 -3.04 3.59 12.89
C ALA A 137 -2.15 2.47 13.46
N LEU A 138 -0.84 2.72 13.49
CA LEU A 138 0.13 1.88 14.17
C LEU A 138 0.19 2.31 15.63
N ALA A 139 -0.83 1.91 16.40
CA ALA A 139 -0.94 2.26 17.82
C ALA A 139 -0.09 1.33 18.68
N ARG A 140 0.61 1.89 19.69
CA ARG A 140 1.36 1.10 20.68
C ARG A 140 0.45 0.03 21.28
N ARG A 141 0.94 -1.21 21.34
CA ARG A 141 0.20 -2.31 21.95
C ARG A 141 0.31 -2.28 23.47
N ASP A 142 -0.71 -2.77 24.15
CA ASP A 142 -0.69 -2.95 25.60
C ASP A 142 0.45 -3.90 26.01
N GLU A 143 0.55 -5.02 25.29
CA GLU A 143 1.64 -5.99 25.42
C GLU A 143 2.48 -6.04 24.15
N ALA A 144 3.81 -6.00 24.33
CA ALA A 144 4.75 -6.10 23.22
C ALA A 144 4.65 -7.46 22.53
N ASN A 145 4.60 -7.45 21.20
CA ASN A 145 4.55 -8.66 20.37
C ASN A 145 5.69 -8.72 19.33
N GLY A 146 6.71 -7.88 19.51
CA GLY A 146 7.90 -7.84 18.67
C GLY A 146 8.64 -9.16 18.63
N ILE A 147 9.52 -9.28 17.64
CA ILE A 147 10.34 -10.47 17.44
C ILE A 147 11.77 -10.08 17.08
N ARG A 148 12.72 -10.92 17.45
CA ARG A 148 14.13 -10.74 17.12
C ARG A 148 14.71 -12.00 16.55
N ARG A 149 15.56 -11.85 15.53
CA ARG A 149 16.34 -12.94 14.96
C ARG A 149 17.20 -13.60 16.04
N ALA A 150 17.11 -14.92 16.15
CA ALA A 150 17.86 -15.71 17.12
C ALA A 150 18.95 -16.53 16.44
N ARG A 151 18.56 -17.55 15.65
CA ARG A 151 19.50 -18.46 15.00
C ARG A 151 19.02 -18.91 13.63
N ALA A 152 19.96 -19.25 12.75
CA ALA A 152 19.67 -19.82 11.45
C ALA A 152 20.15 -21.28 11.39
N ARG A 153 19.38 -22.13 10.71
CA ARG A 153 19.70 -23.55 10.52
C ARG A 153 19.62 -23.87 9.03
N VAL A 154 20.62 -24.57 8.53
CA VAL A 154 20.60 -25.16 7.19
C VAL A 154 20.49 -26.67 7.33
N GLY A 155 19.53 -27.28 6.65
CA GLY A 155 19.30 -28.72 6.69
C GLY A 155 18.88 -29.28 5.34
N GLU A 156 18.76 -30.60 5.25
CA GLU A 156 18.28 -31.26 4.02
C GLU A 156 16.80 -30.91 3.74
N PRO A 157 16.36 -30.92 2.47
CA PRO A 157 14.95 -30.79 2.12
C PRO A 157 14.18 -31.94 2.78
N ARG A 158 13.24 -31.60 3.67
CA ARG A 158 12.43 -32.59 4.39
C ARG A 158 11.10 -32.82 3.70
N ARG A 159 10.43 -33.91 4.09
CA ARG A 159 9.06 -34.18 3.66
C ARG A 159 8.15 -32.99 4.02
N PRO A 160 7.15 -32.67 3.18
CA PRO A 160 6.14 -31.67 3.53
C PRO A 160 5.54 -31.95 4.92
N GLY A 161 5.45 -30.93 5.78
CA GLY A 161 4.86 -31.03 7.12
C GLY A 161 5.83 -31.29 8.28
N GLU A 162 7.09 -31.67 8.03
CA GLU A 162 8.07 -31.88 9.11
C GLU A 162 8.65 -30.53 9.60
N LYS A 163 8.04 -29.96 10.63
CA LYS A 163 8.45 -28.68 11.23
C LYS A 163 9.30 -28.92 12.46
N ARG A 164 10.46 -28.28 12.52
CA ARG A 164 11.25 -28.18 13.75
C ARG A 164 11.69 -26.75 13.95
N ARG A 165 10.79 -25.97 14.55
CA ARG A 165 11.20 -24.79 15.30
C ARG A 165 11.71 -25.25 16.67
N SER A 166 12.72 -24.60 17.26
CA SER A 166 13.01 -24.84 18.70
C SER A 166 11.77 -24.63 19.55
N ALA A 167 11.76 -25.31 20.69
CA ALA A 167 10.89 -24.93 21.80
C ALA A 167 10.99 -23.43 22.13
N ASP A 168 12.21 -22.88 22.09
CA ASP A 168 12.50 -21.48 22.37
C ASP A 168 12.24 -20.49 21.22
N ALA A 169 11.73 -20.91 20.06
CA ALA A 169 11.46 -19.93 18.99
C ALA A 169 9.95 -19.66 18.85
N SER A 170 9.59 -18.39 18.72
CA SER A 170 8.21 -17.92 18.63
C SER A 170 7.72 -17.83 17.18
N HIS A 171 8.62 -17.56 16.23
CA HIS A 171 8.34 -17.42 14.80
C HIS A 171 9.50 -17.99 13.95
N SER A 172 9.27 -18.23 12.67
CA SER A 172 10.32 -18.67 11.73
C SER A 172 10.13 -18.12 10.32
N VAL A 173 11.24 -17.96 9.61
CA VAL A 173 11.28 -17.76 8.16
C VAL A 173 11.92 -19.01 7.57
N THR A 174 11.15 -19.73 6.77
CA THR A 174 11.58 -20.94 6.08
C THR A 174 11.79 -20.65 4.60
N MET A 175 12.95 -21.04 4.07
CA MET A 175 13.28 -20.94 2.66
C MET A 175 13.61 -22.34 2.11
N SER A 176 12.89 -22.76 1.08
CA SER A 176 13.27 -23.92 0.27
C SER A 176 14.24 -23.46 -0.81
N VAL A 177 15.52 -23.81 -0.68
CA VAL A 177 16.61 -23.48 -1.61
C VAL A 177 16.81 -24.63 -2.58
N ALA A 178 16.58 -24.40 -3.87
CA ALA A 178 16.84 -25.39 -4.91
C ALA A 178 18.35 -25.49 -5.22
N ALA A 179 18.81 -26.68 -5.61
CA ALA A 179 20.11 -26.83 -6.25
C ALA A 179 20.20 -25.89 -7.48
N GLY A 180 21.33 -25.21 -7.63
CA GLY A 180 21.52 -24.24 -8.71
C GLY A 180 21.22 -22.78 -8.32
N ALA A 181 20.56 -22.52 -7.18
CA ALA A 181 20.36 -21.17 -6.65
C ALA A 181 21.71 -20.47 -6.40
N ARG A 182 21.79 -19.14 -6.42
CA ARG A 182 23.06 -18.41 -6.23
C ARG A 182 23.45 -18.38 -4.74
N GLY A 183 24.65 -18.87 -4.42
CA GLY A 183 25.32 -18.73 -3.13
C GLY A 183 26.03 -17.39 -2.97
N ALA A 184 26.71 -17.21 -1.83
CA ALA A 184 27.36 -15.97 -1.40
C ALA A 184 28.43 -15.45 -2.37
N ASP A 185 29.12 -16.37 -3.02
CA ASP A 185 30.18 -16.14 -4.00
C ASP A 185 29.65 -16.06 -5.45
N GLY A 186 28.32 -16.02 -5.61
CA GLY A 186 27.66 -16.08 -6.91
C GLY A 186 27.65 -17.47 -7.55
N LYS A 187 28.23 -18.49 -6.90
CA LYS A 187 28.24 -19.86 -7.43
C LYS A 187 26.92 -20.57 -7.14
N PRO A 188 26.51 -21.54 -7.97
CA PRO A 188 25.30 -22.30 -7.73
C PRO A 188 25.42 -23.19 -6.47
N VAL A 189 24.38 -23.24 -5.65
CA VAL A 189 24.25 -24.13 -4.50
C VAL A 189 24.22 -25.57 -5.00
N ALA A 190 25.12 -26.42 -4.49
CA ALA A 190 25.34 -27.77 -5.02
C ALA A 190 24.15 -28.73 -4.83
N ARG A 191 23.41 -28.59 -3.73
CA ARG A 191 22.26 -29.45 -3.38
C ARG A 191 21.09 -28.62 -2.90
N SER A 192 19.86 -29.09 -3.15
CA SER A 192 18.69 -28.49 -2.54
C SER A 192 18.81 -28.57 -1.02
N GLN A 193 18.41 -27.51 -0.33
CA GLN A 193 18.49 -27.41 1.13
C GLN A 193 17.34 -26.56 1.66
N ARG A 194 17.01 -26.76 2.93
CA ARG A 194 16.04 -25.94 3.66
C ARG A 194 16.79 -25.05 4.63
N VAL A 195 16.54 -23.76 4.54
CA VAL A 195 17.06 -22.77 5.49
C VAL A 195 15.91 -22.34 6.39
N THR A 196 16.13 -22.36 7.70
CA THR A 196 15.16 -21.88 8.68
C THR A 196 15.82 -20.87 9.59
N VAL A 197 15.36 -19.63 9.51
CA VAL A 197 15.74 -18.55 10.42
C VAL A 197 14.67 -18.48 11.51
N GLU A 198 15.09 -18.61 12.75
CA GLU A 198 14.21 -18.63 13.92
C GLU A 198 14.26 -17.30 14.66
N TYR A 199 13.10 -16.93 15.20
CA TYR A 199 12.91 -15.69 15.94
C TYR A 199 12.39 -15.98 17.34
N VAL A 200 12.81 -15.15 18.30
CA VAL A 200 12.35 -15.15 19.69
C VAL A 200 11.50 -13.90 19.94
N PRO A 201 10.63 -13.88 20.96
CA PRO A 201 9.91 -12.66 21.34
C PRO A 201 10.89 -11.52 21.70
N ASP A 202 10.52 -10.29 21.36
CA ASP A 202 11.27 -9.08 21.73
C ASP A 202 10.31 -8.04 22.33
N ALA A 203 10.55 -7.68 23.59
CA ALA A 203 9.73 -6.71 24.30
C ALA A 203 10.03 -5.25 23.92
N ARG A 204 11.04 -5.00 23.07
CA ARG A 204 11.42 -3.64 22.62
C ARG A 204 10.59 -3.16 21.44
N GLU A 205 9.85 -4.03 20.78
CA GLU A 205 9.14 -3.71 19.55
C GLU A 205 7.68 -4.17 19.57
N ASP A 206 6.84 -3.49 18.79
CA ASP A 206 5.52 -3.95 18.39
C ASP A 206 5.54 -4.30 16.90
N MET A 207 5.05 -5.50 16.57
CA MET A 207 4.89 -5.95 15.20
C MET A 207 3.44 -5.75 14.74
N PHE A 208 3.27 -5.22 13.53
CA PHE A 208 2.02 -5.18 12.77
C PHE A 208 2.20 -5.92 11.46
N GLN A 209 1.18 -6.63 11.01
CA GLN A 209 1.22 -7.41 9.78
C GLN A 209 0.07 -7.02 8.85
N LEU A 210 0.38 -7.00 7.55
CA LEU A 210 -0.54 -6.61 6.49
C LEU A 210 -0.62 -7.70 5.44
N GLY A 211 -1.79 -7.88 4.83
CA GLY A 211 -1.98 -8.86 3.76
C GLY A 211 -3.43 -8.90 3.25
N ARG A 212 -3.67 -9.69 2.21
CA ARG A 212 -5.03 -9.78 1.61
C ARG A 212 -6.01 -10.66 2.38
N MET A 213 -5.52 -11.59 3.18
CA MET A 213 -6.38 -12.53 3.92
C MET A 213 -7.10 -11.84 5.07
N ILE A 214 -8.37 -12.16 5.28
CA ILE A 214 -9.11 -11.74 6.47
C ILE A 214 -8.89 -12.76 7.56
N VAL A 215 -7.79 -12.60 8.28
CA VAL A 215 -7.38 -13.49 9.36
C VAL A 215 -6.78 -12.68 10.51
N PRO A 216 -6.83 -13.18 11.76
CA PRO A 216 -6.33 -12.44 12.93
C PRO A 216 -4.84 -12.07 12.88
N GLN A 217 -4.05 -12.73 12.03
CA GLN A 217 -2.62 -12.44 11.86
C GLN A 217 -2.37 -11.14 11.10
N ASN A 218 -3.30 -10.71 10.24
CA ASN A 218 -3.21 -9.44 9.51
C ASN A 218 -3.94 -8.36 10.32
N ASP A 219 -3.19 -7.42 10.88
CA ASP A 219 -3.75 -6.26 11.57
C ASP A 219 -4.44 -5.29 10.60
N PHE A 220 -3.91 -5.18 9.36
CA PHE A 220 -4.55 -4.40 8.31
C PHE A 220 -4.72 -5.22 7.02
N VAL A 221 -5.98 -5.45 6.67
CA VAL A 221 -6.35 -6.22 5.48
C VAL A 221 -6.33 -5.32 4.26
N VAL A 222 -5.41 -5.60 3.33
CA VAL A 222 -5.30 -4.95 2.02
C VAL A 222 -5.55 -6.01 0.96
N ARG A 223 -6.78 -6.10 0.47
CA ARG A 223 -7.22 -7.14 -0.47
C ARG A 223 -6.64 -6.96 -1.87
N GLY A 224 -6.52 -5.70 -2.29
CA GLY A 224 -6.13 -5.29 -3.62
C GLY A 224 -7.10 -5.76 -4.71
N PRO A 225 -6.60 -5.89 -5.95
CA PRO A 225 -7.40 -6.34 -7.07
C PRO A 225 -7.65 -7.85 -6.98
N LEU A 226 -8.90 -8.25 -6.78
CA LEU A 226 -9.31 -9.63 -6.64
C LEU A 226 -10.20 -10.10 -7.80
N HIS A 227 -9.94 -11.31 -8.28
CA HIS A 227 -10.75 -12.00 -9.28
C HIS A 227 -10.84 -13.50 -8.93
N LEU A 228 -11.85 -14.16 -9.46
CA LEU A 228 -11.93 -15.63 -9.41
C LEU A 228 -11.17 -16.18 -10.61
N ASP A 229 -10.35 -17.20 -10.40
CA ASP A 229 -9.77 -17.98 -11.50
C ASP A 229 -10.78 -18.99 -12.07
N ALA A 230 -10.35 -19.82 -13.03
CA ALA A 230 -11.19 -20.83 -13.66
C ALA A 230 -11.72 -21.90 -12.68
N GLY A 231 -11.06 -22.09 -11.54
CA GLY A 231 -11.49 -23.00 -10.47
C GLY A 231 -12.38 -22.34 -9.43
N GLY A 232 -12.73 -21.05 -9.58
CA GLY A 232 -13.47 -20.31 -8.58
C GLY A 232 -12.63 -19.89 -7.37
N VAL A 233 -11.30 -19.94 -7.48
CA VAL A 233 -10.38 -19.53 -6.40
C VAL A 233 -10.14 -18.04 -6.47
N LEU A 234 -10.25 -17.36 -5.33
CA LEU A 234 -10.01 -15.94 -5.23
C LEU A 234 -8.51 -15.65 -5.34
N CYS A 235 -8.12 -15.00 -6.43
CA CYS A 235 -6.75 -14.69 -6.81
C CYS A 235 -6.52 -13.17 -6.87
N GLY A 236 -5.30 -12.74 -6.56
CA GLY A 236 -4.89 -11.34 -6.59
C GLY A 236 -3.39 -11.17 -6.36
N PRO A 237 -2.81 -10.02 -6.74
CA PRO A 237 -1.37 -9.80 -6.67
C PRO A 237 -0.87 -9.49 -5.25
N VAL A 238 -1.75 -9.01 -4.36
CA VAL A 238 -1.38 -8.78 -2.96
C VAL A 238 -1.22 -10.14 -2.27
N SER A 239 -0.08 -10.36 -1.63
CA SER A 239 0.19 -11.60 -0.91
C SER A 239 -0.76 -11.80 0.27
N ARG A 240 -1.06 -13.07 0.60
CA ARG A 240 -1.91 -13.46 1.73
C ARG A 240 -1.46 -12.82 3.05
N TYR A 241 -0.14 -12.87 3.26
CA TYR A 241 0.61 -12.25 4.34
C TYR A 241 1.74 -11.45 3.69
N ALA A 242 1.49 -10.17 3.41
CA ALA A 242 2.28 -9.38 2.47
C ALA A 242 3.54 -8.77 3.09
N CYS A 243 3.41 -8.13 4.25
CA CYS A 243 4.53 -7.50 4.93
C CYS A 243 4.32 -7.39 6.44
N ARG A 244 5.39 -7.04 7.14
CA ARG A 244 5.41 -6.72 8.57
C ARG A 244 6.02 -5.33 8.77
N LEU A 245 5.52 -4.62 9.77
CA LEU A 245 6.11 -3.40 10.32
C LEU A 245 6.51 -3.67 11.76
N SER A 246 7.77 -3.50 12.09
CA SER A 246 8.24 -3.53 13.47
C SER A 246 8.48 -2.11 13.96
N CYS A 247 7.87 -1.74 15.08
CA CYS A 247 7.89 -0.38 15.63
C CYS A 247 8.59 -0.39 16.98
N GLY A 248 9.64 0.41 17.14
CA GLY A 248 10.35 0.54 18.41
C GLY A 248 9.48 1.15 19.50
N ARG A 249 9.41 0.52 20.68
CA ARG A 249 8.64 1.01 21.85
C ARG A 249 9.34 2.14 22.61
N ALA A 250 10.61 2.41 22.30
CA ALA A 250 11.40 3.50 22.84
C ALA A 250 11.74 4.54 21.75
N PRO A 251 12.00 5.81 22.11
CA PRO A 251 12.47 6.82 21.17
C PRO A 251 13.67 6.32 20.34
N PRO A 252 13.71 6.59 19.02
CA PRO A 252 12.86 7.52 18.26
C PRO A 252 11.56 6.90 17.72
N TYR A 253 11.15 5.72 18.21
CA TYR A 253 9.93 5.03 17.77
C TYR A 253 9.91 4.65 16.29
N ALA A 254 11.07 4.27 15.75
CA ALA A 254 11.24 3.94 14.34
C ALA A 254 10.35 2.76 13.91
N CYS A 255 9.71 2.87 12.75
CA CYS A 255 8.93 1.81 12.11
C CYS A 255 9.72 1.21 10.95
N ARG A 256 10.06 -0.07 11.00
CA ARG A 256 10.84 -0.76 9.96
C ARG A 256 9.99 -1.76 9.19
N LEU A 257 10.09 -1.71 7.86
CA LEU A 257 9.37 -2.60 6.94
C LEU A 257 10.17 -3.89 6.67
N TYR A 258 9.44 -5.01 6.64
CA TYR A 258 9.92 -6.32 6.24
C TYR A 258 8.96 -6.93 5.23
N ALA A 259 9.46 -7.58 4.19
CA ALA A 259 8.61 -8.34 3.29
C ALA A 259 8.11 -9.64 3.94
N ALA A 260 7.00 -10.14 3.43
CA ALA A 260 6.23 -11.27 3.96
C ALA A 260 5.67 -11.05 5.36
N GLY A 261 4.66 -11.84 5.68
CA GLY A 261 4.11 -11.95 7.03
C GLY A 261 3.91 -13.40 7.46
N PHE A 262 3.78 -13.61 8.77
CA PHE A 262 3.65 -14.94 9.36
C PHE A 262 2.22 -15.47 9.24
N ASN A 263 2.09 -16.71 8.80
CA ASN A 263 0.83 -17.43 8.79
C ASN A 263 0.36 -17.84 10.20
N ASN A 264 -0.74 -18.59 10.26
CA ASN A 264 -1.28 -19.19 11.50
C ASN A 264 -0.28 -20.07 12.28
N GLU A 265 0.73 -20.62 11.61
CA GLU A 265 1.80 -21.43 12.19
C GLU A 265 3.00 -20.59 12.62
N ARG A 266 2.86 -19.26 12.55
CA ARG A 266 3.91 -18.29 12.86
C ARG A 266 5.13 -18.44 11.94
N ASP A 267 4.95 -18.96 10.72
CA ASP A 267 6.01 -19.18 9.73
C ASP A 267 5.79 -18.31 8.49
N VAL A 268 6.90 -17.78 7.95
CA VAL A 268 6.99 -17.26 6.59
C VAL A 268 7.58 -18.37 5.74
N PHE A 269 6.80 -18.96 4.84
CA PHE A 269 7.29 -19.97 3.92
C PHE A 269 7.58 -19.38 2.54
N LEU A 270 8.82 -19.54 2.09
CA LEU A 270 9.30 -19.14 0.77
C LEU A 270 9.64 -20.38 -0.04
N SER A 271 8.92 -20.56 -1.15
CA SER A 271 9.08 -21.69 -2.04
C SER A 271 10.35 -21.56 -2.92
N GLU A 272 10.61 -22.57 -3.74
CA GLU A 272 11.77 -22.58 -4.64
C GLU A 272 11.72 -21.47 -5.70
N GLN A 273 10.55 -20.92 -6.02
CA GLN A 273 10.37 -19.84 -7.00
C GLN A 273 10.78 -18.46 -6.47
N ALA A 274 10.79 -18.24 -5.16
CA ALA A 274 11.15 -16.96 -4.56
C ALA A 274 12.67 -16.71 -4.65
N PRO A 275 13.15 -15.50 -5.02
CA PRO A 275 14.57 -15.19 -4.99
C PRO A 275 15.13 -15.35 -3.59
N LYS A 276 16.21 -16.12 -3.48
CA LYS A 276 16.93 -16.38 -2.24
C LYS A 276 18.41 -16.50 -2.55
N TRP A 277 19.21 -15.91 -1.70
CA TRP A 277 20.65 -15.90 -1.83
C TRP A 277 21.27 -15.97 -0.45
N GLN A 278 22.48 -16.48 -0.42
CA GLN A 278 23.34 -16.33 0.73
C GLN A 278 24.02 -14.97 0.62
N LEU A 279 24.09 -14.23 1.72
CA LEU A 279 24.79 -12.96 1.82
C LEU A 279 26.30 -13.18 1.67
N ALA A 280 27.00 -12.19 1.12
CA ALA A 280 28.43 -12.29 0.90
C ALA A 280 29.21 -12.39 2.24
N PRO A 281 30.42 -12.95 2.26
CA PRO A 281 31.23 -12.98 3.47
C PRO A 281 31.40 -11.58 4.08
N GLY A 282 31.08 -11.44 5.37
CA GLY A 282 31.10 -10.16 6.08
C GLY A 282 29.83 -9.32 5.95
N GLU A 283 28.93 -9.62 5.01
CA GLU A 283 27.59 -9.02 4.98
C GLU A 283 26.69 -9.65 6.05
N ARG A 284 25.75 -8.84 6.54
CA ARG A 284 24.74 -9.27 7.50
C ARG A 284 23.33 -8.94 7.03
N ALA A 285 22.38 -9.79 7.40
CA ALA A 285 20.96 -9.54 7.23
C ALA A 285 20.58 -8.28 8.00
N ALA A 286 19.64 -7.49 7.49
CA ALA A 286 19.33 -6.20 8.10
C ALA A 286 18.65 -6.32 9.49
N ASP A 287 18.09 -7.49 9.81
CA ASP A 287 17.55 -7.84 11.13
C ASP A 287 18.53 -8.64 12.01
N ALA A 288 19.79 -8.79 11.58
CA ALA A 288 20.82 -9.42 12.39
C ALA A 288 21.24 -8.46 13.52
N ASP A 289 21.23 -8.97 14.73
CA ASP A 289 21.63 -8.21 15.92
C ASP A 289 23.17 -8.18 16.04
N ASP A 290 23.73 -7.02 16.39
CA ASP A 290 25.19 -6.83 16.52
C ASP A 290 25.77 -7.64 17.69
N ALA A 291 24.94 -7.95 18.69
CA ALA A 291 25.34 -8.61 19.94
C ALA A 291 25.42 -10.15 19.86
N VAL A 292 24.96 -10.80 18.77
CA VAL A 292 25.02 -12.27 18.64
C VAL A 292 26.39 -12.68 18.14
N THR A 293 27.34 -12.79 19.06
CA THR A 293 28.59 -13.54 18.89
C THR A 293 28.47 -14.81 19.72
N ASP A 294 27.74 -15.80 19.21
CA ASP A 294 27.81 -17.15 19.75
C ASP A 294 29.16 -17.74 19.27
N PRO A 295 30.13 -17.99 20.16
CA PRO A 295 31.43 -18.52 19.80
C PRO A 295 31.37 -19.98 19.33
N ASP A 296 30.28 -20.69 19.60
CA ASP A 296 30.01 -22.07 19.16
C ASP A 296 29.06 -22.13 17.95
N ALA A 297 28.52 -20.99 17.50
CA ALA A 297 27.82 -20.92 16.23
C ALA A 297 28.83 -21.10 15.11
N GLU A 298 28.62 -22.12 14.28
CA GLU A 298 29.40 -22.35 13.05
C GLU A 298 29.70 -21.00 12.37
N PRO A 299 30.98 -20.59 12.32
CA PRO A 299 31.34 -19.36 11.66
C PRO A 299 30.91 -19.53 10.21
N ASP A 300 30.14 -18.58 9.69
CA ASP A 300 29.81 -18.56 8.27
C ASP A 300 28.80 -19.61 7.77
N ALA A 301 27.92 -20.14 8.65
CA ALA A 301 26.70 -20.82 8.20
C ALA A 301 25.68 -19.81 7.61
N ALA A 302 26.11 -19.16 6.53
CA ALA A 302 25.29 -18.58 5.48
C ALA A 302 24.14 -17.72 6.01
N GLN A 303 24.36 -16.44 6.26
CA GLN A 303 23.22 -15.56 6.45
C GLN A 303 22.44 -15.53 5.12
N TRP A 304 21.24 -16.11 5.10
CA TRP A 304 20.38 -16.12 3.93
C TRP A 304 19.44 -14.94 3.96
N ASP A 305 19.15 -14.40 2.78
CA ASP A 305 18.07 -13.46 2.58
C ASP A 305 17.24 -13.85 1.37
N ALA A 306 16.04 -13.28 1.29
CA ALA A 306 15.08 -13.61 0.25
C ALA A 306 14.09 -12.47 -0.02
N LEU A 307 13.55 -12.47 -1.23
CA LEU A 307 12.42 -11.63 -1.63
C LEU A 307 11.16 -12.50 -1.74
N THR A 308 9.98 -11.90 -1.59
CA THR A 308 8.72 -12.59 -1.88
C THR A 308 8.46 -12.66 -3.39
N THR A 309 7.65 -13.62 -3.84
CA THR A 309 7.30 -13.79 -5.27
C THR A 309 6.61 -12.58 -5.88
N PHE A 310 5.84 -11.82 -5.09
CA PHE A 310 5.14 -10.61 -5.55
C PHE A 310 5.86 -9.31 -5.20
N GLY A 311 6.97 -9.39 -4.45
CA GLY A 311 7.73 -8.23 -3.99
C GLY A 311 6.97 -7.37 -2.98
N VAL A 312 7.72 -6.63 -2.18
CA VAL A 312 7.22 -5.49 -1.39
C VAL A 312 8.16 -4.34 -1.70
N ARG A 313 7.62 -3.21 -2.12
CA ARG A 313 8.44 -2.06 -2.51
C ARG A 313 8.23 -0.88 -1.58
N ILE A 314 9.26 -0.06 -1.47
CA ILE A 314 9.29 1.14 -0.66
C ILE A 314 9.82 2.29 -1.50
N TRP A 315 9.19 3.46 -1.39
CA TRP A 315 9.69 4.72 -1.93
C TRP A 315 9.79 5.72 -0.79
N LYS A 316 10.98 6.27 -0.57
CA LYS A 316 11.25 7.27 0.47
C LYS A 316 11.46 8.64 -0.19
N PRO A 317 10.81 9.72 0.28
CA PRO A 317 10.96 11.06 -0.31
C PRO A 317 12.42 11.53 -0.45
N GLU A 318 13.24 11.25 0.56
CA GLU A 318 14.65 11.60 0.65
C GLU A 318 15.55 10.79 -0.29
N VAL A 319 15.11 9.61 -0.74
CA VAL A 319 15.83 8.75 -1.70
C VAL A 319 15.38 9.04 -3.13
N GLY A 320 14.08 9.30 -3.33
CA GLY A 320 13.51 9.61 -4.65
C GLY A 320 13.42 8.42 -5.60
N ALA A 321 13.74 7.20 -5.17
CA ALA A 321 13.71 5.98 -5.97
C ALA A 321 12.92 4.86 -5.28
N TRP A 322 12.32 3.98 -6.10
CA TRP A 322 11.71 2.74 -5.60
C TRP A 322 12.80 1.73 -5.24
N ARG A 323 12.60 1.06 -4.11
CA ARG A 323 13.39 -0.07 -3.64
C ARG A 323 12.49 -1.27 -3.38
N GLU A 324 13.04 -2.47 -3.45
CA GLU A 324 12.40 -3.71 -3.03
C GLU A 324 12.97 -4.13 -1.68
N VAL A 325 12.10 -4.51 -0.74
CA VAL A 325 12.47 -4.87 0.63
C VAL A 325 12.49 -6.39 0.77
N SER A 326 13.50 -6.92 1.44
CA SER A 326 13.65 -8.36 1.70
C SER A 326 12.87 -8.83 2.93
N VAL A 327 12.76 -10.14 3.10
CA VAL A 327 12.10 -10.71 4.29
C VAL A 327 12.84 -10.44 5.59
N HIS A 328 14.13 -10.15 5.50
CA HIS A 328 14.98 -9.71 6.61
C HIS A 328 15.18 -8.18 6.66
N GLY A 329 14.47 -7.41 5.84
CA GLY A 329 14.46 -5.93 5.89
C GLY A 329 15.61 -5.25 5.14
N GLY A 330 16.34 -6.00 4.32
CA GLY A 330 17.35 -5.46 3.40
C GLY A 330 16.72 -4.66 2.27
N VAL A 331 17.43 -3.66 1.77
CA VAL A 331 16.97 -2.76 0.71
C VAL A 331 17.69 -3.08 -0.60
N HIS A 332 16.90 -3.29 -1.65
CA HIS A 332 17.37 -3.70 -2.96
C HIS A 332 16.78 -2.82 -4.07
N GLU A 333 17.43 -2.80 -5.22
CA GLU A 333 16.81 -2.32 -6.45
C GLU A 333 15.62 -3.23 -6.82
N PRO A 334 14.51 -2.68 -7.35
CA PRO A 334 13.44 -3.50 -7.90
C PRO A 334 14.00 -4.47 -8.95
N ARG A 335 13.73 -5.77 -8.76
CA ARG A 335 14.33 -6.81 -9.61
C ARG A 335 13.84 -6.76 -11.06
N ALA A 336 14.77 -6.98 -11.99
CA ALA A 336 14.48 -7.13 -13.42
C ALA A 336 14.04 -8.56 -13.81
N ARG A 337 14.25 -9.55 -12.94
CA ARG A 337 13.86 -10.95 -13.14
C ARG A 337 13.15 -11.47 -11.91
N ALA A 338 12.22 -12.41 -12.10
CA ALA A 338 11.42 -12.96 -11.01
C ALA A 338 12.23 -13.83 -10.02
N ASP A 339 13.36 -14.39 -10.46
CA ASP A 339 14.18 -15.37 -9.76
C ASP A 339 15.47 -14.79 -9.15
N VAL A 340 15.81 -13.53 -9.46
CA VAL A 340 17.07 -12.88 -9.06
C VAL A 340 16.76 -11.56 -8.36
N ALA A 341 17.34 -11.34 -7.19
CA ALA A 341 17.21 -10.07 -6.48
C ALA A 341 17.96 -8.94 -7.22
N GLY A 342 17.46 -7.71 -7.10
CA GLY A 342 18.19 -6.53 -7.56
C GLY A 342 19.39 -6.21 -6.68
N ARG A 343 20.19 -5.23 -7.13
CA ARG A 343 21.39 -4.77 -6.40
C ARG A 343 21.01 -4.34 -4.99
N ARG A 344 21.76 -4.81 -3.97
CA ARG A 344 21.59 -4.40 -2.58
C ARG A 344 22.15 -2.99 -2.34
N TYR A 345 21.49 -2.22 -1.48
CA TYR A 345 21.93 -0.90 -0.99
C TYR A 345 22.22 -1.00 0.50
N PRO A 346 23.48 -1.23 0.92
CA PRO A 346 23.81 -1.42 2.34
C PRO A 346 23.63 -0.16 3.18
N ASP A 347 23.75 1.02 2.55
CA ASP A 347 23.64 2.32 3.22
C ASP A 347 22.19 2.83 3.31
N GLU A 348 21.22 2.08 2.75
CA GLU A 348 19.80 2.38 2.83
C GLU A 348 19.09 1.43 3.79
N ASP A 349 18.02 1.90 4.43
CA ASP A 349 17.19 1.11 5.33
C ASP A 349 15.71 1.11 4.93
N SER A 350 14.97 0.17 5.51
CA SER A 350 13.52 0.06 5.36
C SER A 350 12.75 0.80 6.48
N VAL A 351 13.40 1.74 7.17
CA VAL A 351 12.73 2.57 8.19
C VAL A 351 11.86 3.61 7.49
N LEU A 352 10.59 3.66 7.88
CA LEU A 352 9.61 4.56 7.32
C LEU A 352 9.81 5.99 7.84
N THR A 353 9.93 6.93 6.91
CA THR A 353 9.93 8.37 7.18
C THR A 353 8.63 9.00 6.68
N ASN A 354 8.28 10.18 7.19
CA ASN A 354 7.02 10.84 6.81
C ASN A 354 6.90 11.01 5.29
N GLY A 355 5.84 10.48 4.69
CA GLY A 355 5.64 10.51 3.25
C GLY A 355 6.22 9.32 2.49
N THR A 356 6.83 8.35 3.18
CA THR A 356 7.21 7.05 2.61
C THR A 356 5.99 6.35 2.04
N ILE A 357 6.16 5.68 0.89
CA ILE A 357 5.10 4.90 0.26
C ILE A 357 5.52 3.43 0.23
N VAL A 358 4.68 2.56 0.76
CA VAL A 358 4.81 1.10 0.70
C VAL A 358 3.89 0.57 -0.38
N ASP A 359 4.44 -0.17 -1.34
CA ASP A 359 3.67 -0.82 -2.38
C ASP A 359 3.58 -2.33 -2.13
N LEU A 360 2.33 -2.80 -2.10
CA LEU A 360 1.94 -4.20 -1.98
C LEU A 360 1.44 -4.70 -3.34
N ALA A 361 2.33 -4.77 -4.32
CA ALA A 361 2.05 -5.30 -5.65
C ALA A 361 0.90 -4.58 -6.41
N GLY A 362 0.91 -3.24 -6.37
CA GLY A 362 -0.05 -2.39 -7.10
C GLY A 362 -1.05 -1.66 -6.20
N ILE A 363 -1.06 -1.94 -4.90
CA ILE A 363 -1.76 -1.11 -3.90
C ILE A 363 -0.73 -0.38 -3.06
N GLN A 364 -0.84 0.94 -3.00
CA GLN A 364 0.12 1.78 -2.29
C GLN A 364 -0.45 2.32 -0.98
N LEU A 365 0.39 2.33 0.04
CA LEU A 365 0.11 2.83 1.38
C LEU A 365 1.09 3.96 1.67
N LEU A 366 0.58 5.17 1.89
CA LEU A 366 1.34 6.32 2.33
C LEU A 366 1.50 6.27 3.84
N PHE A 367 2.74 6.31 4.34
CA PHE A 367 3.02 6.44 5.76
C PHE A 367 3.05 7.91 6.17
N GLU A 368 2.24 8.23 7.17
CA GLU A 368 2.28 9.50 7.88
C GLU A 368 2.83 9.29 9.29
N SER A 369 3.84 10.06 9.65
CA SER A 369 4.45 9.99 10.98
C SER A 369 3.52 10.54 12.06
N ALA A 370 3.65 10.05 13.29
CA ALA A 370 2.89 10.57 14.43
C ALA A 370 3.12 12.08 14.66
N ALA A 371 4.29 12.61 14.30
CA ALA A 371 4.55 14.06 14.36
C ALA A 371 3.69 14.84 13.37
N SER A 372 3.57 14.37 12.13
CA SER A 372 2.69 14.95 11.11
C SER A 372 1.22 14.86 11.50
N MET A 373 0.78 13.70 12.00
CA MET A 373 -0.60 13.52 12.48
C MET A 373 -0.97 14.54 13.56
N ARG A 374 -0.10 14.72 14.56
CA ARG A 374 -0.30 15.72 15.63
C ARG A 374 -0.31 17.15 15.07
N ALA A 375 0.45 17.44 14.03
CA ALA A 375 0.43 18.77 13.39
C ALA A 375 -0.93 19.01 12.71
N HIS A 376 -1.46 18.03 11.96
CA HIS A 376 -2.78 18.10 11.35
C HIS A 376 -3.90 18.23 12.39
N GLU A 377 -3.85 17.47 13.48
CA GLU A 377 -4.82 17.58 14.58
C GLU A 377 -4.79 18.97 15.23
N ARG A 378 -3.59 19.54 15.48
CA ARG A 378 -3.46 20.90 16.02
C ARG A 378 -4.02 21.94 15.04
N ALA A 379 -3.79 21.78 13.75
CA ALA A 379 -4.35 22.66 12.72
C ALA A 379 -5.90 22.59 12.72
N ALA A 380 -6.47 21.39 12.83
CA ALA A 380 -7.92 21.19 12.88
C ALA A 380 -8.55 21.82 14.15
N ARG A 381 -7.94 21.63 15.33
CA ARG A 381 -8.42 22.21 16.60
C ARG A 381 -8.38 23.74 16.61
N ARG A 382 -7.36 24.36 16.02
CA ARG A 382 -7.26 25.83 15.88
C ARG A 382 -8.43 26.42 15.08
N GLY A 383 -8.99 25.65 14.14
CA GLY A 383 -10.25 26.01 13.48
C GLY A 383 -11.42 25.95 14.48
N SER A 384 -11.58 24.80 15.14
CA SER A 384 -12.72 24.52 16.02
C SER A 384 -12.84 25.39 17.28
N GLU A 385 -11.74 25.69 18.01
CA GLU A 385 -11.79 26.39 19.31
C GLU A 385 -12.21 27.86 19.24
N ARG A 386 -12.23 28.46 18.04
CA ARG A 386 -12.73 29.83 17.83
C ARG A 386 -14.21 29.87 17.45
N GLY A 387 -14.86 28.72 17.28
CA GLY A 387 -16.26 28.55 16.90
C GLY A 387 -17.20 28.21 18.07
N ILE A 388 -17.19 28.98 19.16
CA ILE A 388 -18.30 28.97 20.12
C ILE A 388 -19.38 29.90 19.56
N GLY A 389 -20.27 29.34 18.74
CA GLY A 389 -21.37 30.06 18.10
C GLY A 389 -22.25 29.11 17.30
N GLY A 390 -22.91 28.18 17.99
CA GLY A 390 -23.85 27.24 17.38
C GLY A 390 -25.17 27.90 17.00
N ASP A 391 -25.28 28.41 15.77
CA ASP A 391 -26.55 28.88 15.20
C ASP A 391 -27.01 28.08 13.97
N GLY A 392 -26.31 27.01 13.59
CA GLY A 392 -26.69 26.14 12.48
C GLY A 392 -26.63 26.81 11.09
N ARG A 393 -25.99 27.98 10.94
CA ARG A 393 -25.79 28.60 9.63
C ARG A 393 -24.67 27.94 8.84
N SER A 394 -24.76 27.98 7.50
CA SER A 394 -23.66 27.60 6.62
C SER A 394 -22.40 28.40 6.96
N PRO A 395 -21.21 27.77 6.99
CA PRO A 395 -19.97 28.45 7.32
C PRO A 395 -19.76 29.67 6.41
N ILE A 396 -19.37 30.79 7.02
CA ILE A 396 -19.14 32.04 6.30
C ILE A 396 -17.94 31.84 5.36
N PRO A 397 -18.03 32.23 4.07
CA PRO A 397 -16.91 32.14 3.16
C PRO A 397 -15.66 32.82 3.73
N GLY A 398 -14.58 32.06 3.87
CA GLY A 398 -13.33 32.58 4.42
C GLY A 398 -13.25 32.65 5.93
N ASP A 399 -14.23 32.11 6.67
CA ASP A 399 -14.13 31.93 8.11
C ASP A 399 -12.88 31.08 8.46
N PRO A 400 -11.89 31.63 9.18
CA PRO A 400 -10.72 30.87 9.61
C PRO A 400 -11.06 29.79 10.65
N ARG A 401 -12.29 29.78 11.17
CA ARG A 401 -12.77 28.87 12.22
C ARG A 401 -13.46 27.62 11.66
N ALA A 402 -13.87 27.63 10.40
CA ALA A 402 -14.44 26.44 9.76
C ALA A 402 -13.35 25.38 9.53
N ASP A 403 -13.74 24.11 9.58
CA ASP A 403 -12.90 23.02 9.11
C ASP A 403 -12.52 23.25 7.63
N ALA A 404 -11.31 22.83 7.25
CA ALA A 404 -10.75 23.17 5.96
C ALA A 404 -11.65 22.78 4.76
N PRO A 405 -12.29 21.59 4.71
CA PRO A 405 -13.21 21.25 3.64
C PRO A 405 -14.40 22.22 3.54
N ALA A 406 -15.06 22.51 4.65
CA ALA A 406 -16.21 23.40 4.63
C ALA A 406 -15.82 24.84 4.27
N ARG A 407 -14.64 25.30 4.71
CA ARG A 407 -14.09 26.61 4.31
C ARG A 407 -13.84 26.67 2.80
N ILE A 408 -13.25 25.62 2.22
CA ILE A 408 -12.99 25.54 0.76
C ILE A 408 -14.32 25.54 0.00
N VAL A 409 -15.29 24.72 0.41
CA VAL A 409 -16.62 24.67 -0.19
C VAL A 409 -17.33 26.02 -0.10
N ALA A 410 -17.30 26.67 1.07
CA ALA A 410 -17.90 27.98 1.26
C ALA A 410 -17.27 29.05 0.35
N ARG A 411 -15.94 29.07 0.23
CA ARG A 411 -15.22 29.97 -0.70
C ARG A 411 -15.56 29.70 -2.15
N PHE A 412 -15.63 28.43 -2.56
CA PHE A 412 -16.02 28.04 -3.91
C PHE A 412 -17.43 28.54 -4.24
N ASN A 413 -18.40 28.24 -3.35
CA ASN A 413 -19.81 28.58 -3.57
C ASN A 413 -20.08 30.09 -3.46
N ALA A 414 -19.27 30.84 -2.69
CA ALA A 414 -19.37 32.29 -2.58
C ALA A 414 -19.10 33.03 -3.90
N ARG A 415 -18.27 32.45 -4.78
CA ARG A 415 -18.01 32.99 -6.13
C ARG A 415 -19.20 32.89 -7.07
N ARG A 416 -20.28 32.22 -6.66
CA ARG A 416 -21.48 31.93 -7.46
C ARG A 416 -21.12 31.49 -8.89
N PRO A 417 -20.30 30.44 -9.04
CA PRO A 417 -19.88 30.01 -10.36
C PRO A 417 -21.10 29.67 -11.22
N GLN A 418 -21.16 30.21 -12.44
CA GLN A 418 -22.27 30.01 -13.36
C GLN A 418 -21.91 28.92 -14.38
N CYS A 419 -22.91 28.14 -14.79
CA CYS A 419 -22.79 27.27 -15.95
C CYS A 419 -22.67 28.12 -17.22
N PRO A 420 -21.60 27.97 -18.03
CA PRO A 420 -21.44 28.76 -19.26
C PRO A 420 -22.53 28.56 -20.32
N VAL A 421 -23.26 27.45 -20.25
CA VAL A 421 -24.26 27.05 -21.26
C VAL A 421 -25.68 27.34 -20.78
N GLN A 422 -25.98 27.03 -19.52
CA GLN A 422 -27.33 27.11 -18.95
C GLN A 422 -27.52 28.33 -18.01
N LEU A 423 -26.44 29.05 -17.69
CA LEU A 423 -26.42 30.28 -16.89
C LEU A 423 -27.01 30.16 -15.47
N HIS A 424 -27.21 28.95 -14.96
CA HIS A 424 -27.55 28.72 -13.56
C HIS A 424 -26.30 28.47 -12.71
N THR A 425 -26.42 28.76 -11.42
CA THR A 425 -25.31 28.63 -10.48
C THR A 425 -25.05 27.17 -10.12
N ILE A 426 -23.79 26.74 -10.25
CA ILE A 426 -23.33 25.43 -9.80
C ILE A 426 -22.84 25.49 -8.36
N ARG A 427 -22.94 24.37 -7.63
CA ARG A 427 -22.56 24.27 -6.22
C ARG A 427 -21.68 23.06 -5.96
N LEU A 428 -20.51 23.29 -5.38
CA LEU A 428 -19.63 22.24 -4.89
C LEU A 428 -20.09 21.82 -3.49
N GLU A 429 -20.09 20.51 -3.24
CA GLU A 429 -20.36 19.92 -1.94
C GLU A 429 -19.29 18.87 -1.65
N TYR A 430 -18.73 18.92 -0.43
CA TYR A 430 -17.78 17.93 0.07
C TYR A 430 -18.48 16.69 0.60
N ASP A 431 -19.60 16.88 1.32
CA ASP A 431 -20.39 15.80 1.89
C ASP A 431 -21.16 15.05 0.80
N ASP A 432 -21.02 13.71 0.81
CA ASP A 432 -21.60 12.86 -0.22
C ASP A 432 -23.13 12.88 -0.24
N GLU A 433 -23.79 13.00 0.92
CA GLU A 433 -25.26 13.05 1.01
C GLU A 433 -25.79 14.38 0.48
N LYS A 434 -25.20 15.50 0.91
CA LYS A 434 -25.52 16.84 0.39
C LYS A 434 -25.27 16.94 -1.10
N ARG A 435 -24.14 16.39 -1.57
CA ARG A 435 -23.82 16.30 -3.01
C ARG A 435 -24.89 15.51 -3.75
N ARG A 436 -25.31 14.35 -3.23
CA ARG A 436 -26.34 13.50 -3.87
C ARG A 436 -27.73 14.14 -3.86
N ALA A 437 -28.05 14.97 -2.86
CA ALA A 437 -29.29 15.71 -2.78
C ALA A 437 -29.39 16.87 -3.80
N LEU A 438 -28.26 17.38 -4.29
CA LEU A 438 -28.25 18.36 -5.38
C LEU A 438 -28.68 17.72 -6.70
N ALA A 439 -29.54 18.42 -7.44
CA ALA A 439 -29.82 18.07 -8.84
C ALA A 439 -28.51 18.00 -9.64
N GLN A 440 -28.39 17.02 -10.53
CA GLN A 440 -27.11 16.70 -11.18
C GLN A 440 -26.57 17.86 -12.03
N ASP A 441 -27.46 18.60 -12.69
CA ASP A 441 -27.17 19.82 -13.43
C ASP A 441 -26.67 20.96 -12.52
N ARG A 442 -26.94 20.94 -11.22
CA ARG A 442 -26.40 21.93 -10.27
C ARG A 442 -25.04 21.56 -9.71
N ARG A 443 -24.50 20.39 -10.04
CA ARG A 443 -23.16 19.96 -9.59
C ARG A 443 -22.09 20.44 -10.58
N PRO A 444 -20.89 20.79 -10.11
CA PRO A 444 -19.80 21.16 -10.97
C PRO A 444 -19.26 19.92 -11.69
N TYR A 445 -19.25 19.97 -13.02
CA TYR A 445 -18.53 19.05 -13.88
C TYR A 445 -17.41 19.81 -14.60
N ILE A 446 -16.35 19.11 -14.96
CA ILE A 446 -15.15 19.70 -15.54
C ILE A 446 -14.71 18.89 -16.74
N PHE A 447 -14.07 19.56 -17.70
CA PHE A 447 -13.18 18.95 -18.67
C PHE A 447 -11.74 19.00 -18.13
N PRO A 448 -11.21 17.95 -17.46
CA PRO A 448 -9.90 18.00 -16.81
C PRO A 448 -8.74 18.24 -17.78
N ALA A 449 -8.96 18.01 -19.08
CA ALA A 449 -8.00 18.28 -20.13
C ALA A 449 -7.75 19.79 -20.37
N CYS A 450 -8.70 20.66 -20.00
CA CYS A 450 -8.55 22.11 -20.17
C CYS A 450 -8.96 22.95 -18.94
N GLY A 451 -9.55 22.32 -17.91
CA GLY A 451 -9.89 23.01 -16.68
C GLY A 451 -11.28 23.66 -16.63
N HIS A 452 -11.97 23.77 -17.76
CA HIS A 452 -13.28 24.43 -17.84
C HIS A 452 -14.38 23.66 -17.12
N VAL A 453 -15.05 24.36 -16.20
CA VAL A 453 -16.16 23.84 -15.39
C VAL A 453 -17.50 24.22 -16.03
N HIS A 454 -18.43 23.27 -16.06
CA HIS A 454 -19.79 23.39 -16.55
C HIS A 454 -20.77 22.71 -15.59
N ALA A 455 -22.07 22.98 -15.73
CA ALA A 455 -23.11 22.10 -15.21
C ALA A 455 -23.12 20.78 -15.97
N PHE A 456 -23.63 19.73 -15.34
CA PHE A 456 -23.89 18.48 -16.05
C PHE A 456 -24.88 18.68 -17.20
N ALA A 457 -24.45 18.28 -18.40
CA ALA A 457 -25.30 18.14 -19.57
C ALA A 457 -24.91 16.84 -20.31
N PRO A 458 -25.85 15.92 -20.59
CA PRO A 458 -25.55 14.64 -21.24
C PRO A 458 -24.81 14.79 -22.59
N GLU A 459 -25.10 15.85 -23.34
CA GLU A 459 -24.52 16.14 -24.64
C GLU A 459 -23.01 16.40 -24.53
N LEU A 460 -22.58 17.03 -23.43
CA LEU A 460 -21.17 17.37 -23.18
C LEU A 460 -20.30 16.14 -22.89
N GLN A 461 -20.88 14.98 -22.61
CA GLN A 461 -20.11 13.73 -22.42
C GLN A 461 -19.42 13.26 -23.71
N ARG A 462 -19.94 13.64 -24.87
CA ARG A 462 -19.43 13.23 -26.20
C ARG A 462 -18.89 14.38 -27.03
N LEU A 463 -18.99 15.60 -26.51
CA LEU A 463 -18.55 16.81 -27.21
C LEU A 463 -17.24 17.33 -26.62
N PRO A 464 -16.42 18.02 -27.42
CA PRO A 464 -15.32 18.81 -26.87
C PRO A 464 -15.85 19.91 -25.96
N CYS A 465 -14.97 20.46 -25.12
CA CYS A 465 -15.29 21.61 -24.28
C CYS A 465 -15.95 22.73 -25.12
N PRO A 466 -17.15 23.23 -24.74
CA PRO A 466 -17.84 24.29 -25.48
C PRO A 466 -17.07 25.60 -25.59
N LEU A 467 -16.20 25.88 -24.60
CA LEU A 467 -15.45 27.14 -24.52
C LEU A 467 -14.18 27.12 -25.37
N CYS A 468 -13.36 26.08 -25.26
CA CYS A 468 -12.04 26.04 -25.91
C CYS A 468 -11.88 24.91 -26.93
N ARG A 469 -12.92 24.09 -27.15
CA ARG A 469 -12.94 22.97 -28.10
C ARG A 469 -11.93 21.84 -27.82
N THR A 470 -11.24 21.87 -26.68
CA THR A 470 -10.38 20.77 -26.21
C THR A 470 -11.20 19.51 -26.00
N ARG A 471 -10.76 18.39 -26.59
CA ARG A 471 -11.37 17.07 -26.39
C ARG A 471 -10.86 16.47 -25.08
N GLY A 472 -11.74 15.77 -24.37
CA GLY A 472 -11.38 15.11 -23.13
C GLY A 472 -12.60 14.55 -22.41
N PRO A 473 -12.39 13.84 -21.30
CA PRO A 473 -13.49 13.36 -20.48
C PRO A 473 -14.23 14.54 -19.83
N PHE A 474 -15.54 14.39 -19.69
CA PHE A 474 -16.39 15.32 -18.93
C PHE A 474 -16.84 14.61 -17.65
N VAL A 475 -16.30 15.03 -16.51
CA VAL A 475 -16.44 14.33 -15.22
C VAL A 475 -16.84 15.28 -14.12
N GLU A 476 -17.45 14.75 -13.06
CA GLU A 476 -17.79 15.53 -11.88
C GLU A 476 -16.52 16.04 -11.19
N LEU A 477 -16.52 17.32 -10.81
CA LEU A 477 -15.43 17.94 -10.04
C LEU A 477 -15.56 17.48 -8.57
N ARG A 478 -14.48 16.94 -7.99
CA ARG A 478 -14.53 16.29 -6.68
C ARG A 478 -13.49 16.85 -5.72
N LEU A 479 -13.95 17.39 -4.60
CA LEU A 479 -13.13 17.72 -3.45
C LEU A 479 -13.04 16.51 -2.52
N GLU A 480 -11.83 16.02 -2.30
CA GLU A 480 -11.52 15.04 -1.27
C GLU A 480 -10.53 15.69 -0.30
N TRP A 481 -10.63 15.32 0.97
CA TRP A 481 -9.79 15.92 2.00
C TRP A 481 -9.09 14.85 2.81
N GLU A 482 -7.80 14.70 2.54
CA GLU A 482 -6.93 13.83 3.31
C GLU A 482 -5.66 14.61 3.62
N PRO A 483 -5.47 15.13 4.85
CA PRO A 483 -4.31 15.96 5.20
C PRO A 483 -2.95 15.29 4.91
N ALA A 484 -2.86 13.96 5.02
CA ALA A 484 -1.65 13.23 4.65
C ALA A 484 -1.30 13.37 3.15
N ILE A 485 -2.30 13.62 2.29
CA ILE A 485 -2.19 13.74 0.83
C ILE A 485 -2.20 15.20 0.39
N CYS A 486 -3.17 15.99 0.86
CA CYS A 486 -3.41 17.39 0.53
C CYS A 486 -4.07 18.10 1.71
N ASP A 487 -3.35 19.04 2.31
CA ASP A 487 -3.76 19.91 3.42
C ASP A 487 -3.91 21.39 3.00
N GLU A 488 -3.82 21.66 1.69
CA GLU A 488 -3.83 22.99 1.09
C GLU A 488 -5.13 23.27 0.29
N GLU A 489 -5.36 24.55 -0.05
CA GLU A 489 -6.50 24.92 -0.89
C GLU A 489 -6.29 24.44 -2.34
N PRO A 490 -7.34 23.92 -3.00
CA PRO A 490 -7.21 23.39 -4.34
C PRO A 490 -7.28 24.46 -5.43
N GLU A 491 -6.36 24.41 -6.39
CA GLU A 491 -6.37 25.28 -7.59
C GLU A 491 -6.49 24.52 -8.91
N VAL A 492 -6.16 23.22 -8.91
CA VAL A 492 -6.09 22.40 -10.11
C VAL A 492 -6.93 21.12 -9.95
N ALA A 493 -7.29 20.50 -11.07
CA ALA A 493 -7.98 19.23 -11.13
C ALA A 493 -7.15 18.19 -11.88
N PHE A 494 -7.02 16.99 -11.32
CA PHE A 494 -6.35 15.86 -11.96
C PHE A 494 -7.11 15.38 -13.20
N ASN A 495 -6.37 15.05 -14.26
CA ASN A 495 -6.87 14.49 -15.51
C ASN A 495 -6.53 12.99 -15.59
N PRO A 496 -7.52 12.08 -15.67
CA PRO A 496 -8.90 12.31 -16.11
C PRO A 496 -9.97 12.29 -15.01
N CYS A 497 -9.61 12.25 -13.72
CA CYS A 497 -10.58 11.92 -12.67
C CYS A 497 -11.36 13.12 -12.11
N GLY A 498 -10.91 14.37 -12.31
CA GLY A 498 -11.59 15.56 -11.80
C GLY A 498 -11.41 15.83 -10.30
N HIS A 499 -10.51 15.10 -9.63
CA HIS A 499 -10.16 15.36 -8.23
C HIS A 499 -9.36 16.65 -8.12
N ILE A 500 -9.76 17.54 -7.21
CA ILE A 500 -9.14 18.84 -7.04
C ILE A 500 -8.12 18.83 -5.91
N VAL A 501 -6.98 19.48 -6.13
CA VAL A 501 -5.84 19.56 -5.21
C VAL A 501 -5.09 20.87 -5.40
N SER A 502 -4.16 21.17 -4.49
CA SER A 502 -3.21 22.25 -4.72
C SER A 502 -2.26 21.93 -5.87
N GLU A 503 -1.73 22.95 -6.54
CA GLU A 503 -0.77 22.78 -7.62
C GLU A 503 0.50 22.05 -7.16
N ARG A 504 0.95 22.28 -5.93
CA ARG A 504 2.10 21.59 -5.32
C ARG A 504 1.85 20.09 -5.23
N VAL A 505 0.67 19.70 -4.73
CA VAL A 505 0.26 18.30 -4.62
C VAL A 505 0.12 17.68 -6.01
N ALA A 506 -0.47 18.39 -6.96
CA ALA A 506 -0.59 17.91 -8.33
C ALA A 506 0.76 17.64 -8.99
N ARG A 507 1.73 18.56 -8.86
CA ARG A 507 3.10 18.38 -9.33
C ARG A 507 3.77 17.16 -8.71
N LYS A 508 3.66 16.99 -7.38
CA LYS A 508 4.21 15.82 -6.66
C LYS A 508 3.67 14.51 -7.23
N TRP A 509 2.35 14.36 -7.30
CA TRP A 509 1.73 13.09 -7.70
C TRP A 509 1.78 12.84 -9.20
N ALA A 510 1.86 13.89 -10.02
CA ALA A 510 2.09 13.75 -11.46
C ALA A 510 3.55 13.42 -11.80
N GLY A 511 4.52 13.84 -10.97
CA GLY A 511 5.93 13.52 -11.15
C GLY A 511 6.34 12.16 -10.57
N LEU A 512 5.56 11.61 -9.64
CA LEU A 512 5.84 10.33 -9.01
C LEU A 512 5.20 9.18 -9.79
N ALA A 513 6.02 8.34 -10.41
CA ALA A 513 5.54 7.14 -11.09
C ALA A 513 5.37 5.98 -10.08
N LEU A 514 4.14 5.52 -9.88
CA LEU A 514 3.82 4.42 -8.97
C LEU A 514 3.67 3.10 -9.74
N PRO A 515 4.13 1.97 -9.16
CA PRO A 515 4.02 0.68 -9.82
C PRO A 515 2.58 0.17 -9.84
N ASP A 516 2.12 -0.39 -10.95
CA ASP A 516 0.75 -0.90 -11.10
C ASP A 516 0.62 -2.43 -10.92
N ASN A 517 1.72 -3.17 -10.88
CA ASN A 517 1.75 -4.62 -10.66
C ASN A 517 3.09 -5.07 -10.04
N ALA A 518 3.14 -6.34 -9.62
CA ALA A 518 4.32 -6.96 -9.02
C ALA A 518 5.55 -6.97 -9.95
N PRO A 519 6.78 -6.84 -9.42
CA PRO A 519 8.01 -7.06 -10.18
C PRO A 519 8.11 -8.52 -10.69
N PRO A 520 8.81 -8.76 -11.81
CA PRO A 520 9.61 -7.79 -12.57
C PRO A 520 8.82 -6.95 -13.58
N ASN A 521 7.57 -7.31 -13.85
CA ASN A 521 6.77 -6.74 -14.94
C ASN A 521 6.06 -5.42 -14.58
N ALA A 522 6.54 -4.73 -13.55
CA ALA A 522 5.93 -3.52 -13.01
C ALA A 522 5.91 -2.40 -14.05
N ARG A 523 4.74 -1.82 -14.35
CA ARG A 523 4.68 -0.54 -15.08
C ARG A 523 4.56 0.60 -14.08
N TYR A 524 5.31 1.66 -14.33
CA TYR A 524 5.34 2.83 -13.47
C TYR A 524 4.56 3.95 -14.13
N ARG A 525 3.53 4.45 -13.44
CA ARG A 525 2.75 5.58 -13.93
C ARG A 525 2.23 6.43 -12.78
N PRO A 526 2.11 7.75 -12.97
CA PRO A 526 1.45 8.61 -12.01
C PRO A 526 -0.02 8.25 -11.83
N ILE A 527 -0.52 8.35 -10.60
CA ILE A 527 -1.93 8.12 -10.25
C ILE A 527 -2.47 9.28 -9.43
N CYS A 528 -3.79 9.48 -9.50
CA CYS A 528 -4.48 10.32 -8.52
C CYS A 528 -4.44 9.62 -7.15
N PRO A 529 -3.92 10.26 -6.08
CA PRO A 529 -3.78 9.63 -4.77
C PRO A 529 -5.12 9.33 -4.08
N PHE A 530 -6.22 9.95 -4.53
CA PHE A 530 -7.55 9.74 -3.93
C PHE A 530 -8.36 8.59 -4.53
N CYS A 531 -8.11 8.24 -5.79
CA CYS A 531 -8.87 7.18 -6.47
C CYS A 531 -8.01 6.15 -7.19
N ALA A 532 -6.68 6.30 -7.13
CA ALA A 532 -5.69 5.49 -7.84
C ALA A 532 -5.86 5.44 -9.37
N LYS A 533 -6.64 6.37 -9.94
CA LYS A 533 -6.81 6.44 -11.40
C LYS A 533 -5.51 6.94 -12.03
N PRO A 534 -4.98 6.27 -13.07
CA PRO A 534 -3.80 6.74 -13.79
C PRO A 534 -4.00 8.14 -14.36
N LEU A 535 -3.00 9.00 -14.17
CA LEU A 535 -3.00 10.36 -14.72
C LEU A 535 -2.53 10.34 -16.17
N LYS A 536 -3.13 11.20 -17.00
CA LYS A 536 -2.75 11.35 -18.41
C LYS A 536 -1.44 12.11 -18.53
N THR A 537 -0.42 11.48 -19.10
CA THR A 537 0.95 12.02 -19.18
C THR A 537 1.57 11.92 -20.58
N ASP A 538 0.80 11.51 -21.58
CA ASP A 538 1.29 11.38 -22.96
C ASP A 538 1.45 12.77 -23.62
N ALA A 539 2.62 13.36 -23.47
CA ALA A 539 2.96 14.65 -24.07
C ALA A 539 2.80 14.65 -25.61
N ARG A 540 2.97 13.51 -26.29
CA ARG A 540 2.80 13.42 -27.76
C ARG A 540 1.32 13.55 -28.17
N ALA A 541 0.43 13.08 -27.30
CA ALA A 541 -1.01 13.27 -27.45
C ALA A 541 -1.49 14.67 -27.00
N GLY A 542 -0.57 15.52 -26.51
CA GLY A 542 -0.90 16.81 -25.90
C GLY A 542 -1.61 16.67 -24.54
N ASP A 543 -1.49 15.50 -23.90
CA ASP A 543 -2.11 15.26 -22.61
C ASP A 543 -1.33 15.94 -21.47
N GLN A 544 -2.06 16.59 -20.56
CA GLN A 544 -1.54 17.11 -19.30
C GLN A 544 -2.18 16.39 -18.10
N PRO A 545 -1.42 16.10 -17.03
CA PRO A 545 -1.90 15.29 -15.90
C PRO A 545 -2.87 16.03 -14.98
N TYR A 546 -2.93 17.36 -15.06
CA TYR A 546 -3.87 18.21 -14.36
C TYR A 546 -4.03 19.54 -15.09
N SER A 547 -5.11 20.26 -14.81
CA SER A 547 -5.37 21.61 -15.34
C SER A 547 -5.88 22.52 -14.23
N ARG A 548 -5.58 23.83 -14.32
CA ARG A 548 -6.17 24.84 -13.44
C ARG A 548 -7.69 24.84 -13.57
N ILE A 549 -8.41 25.00 -12.47
CA ILE A 549 -9.88 25.02 -12.48
C ILE A 549 -10.35 26.40 -12.99
N LEU A 550 -11.18 26.40 -14.04
CA LEU A 550 -11.69 27.60 -14.69
C LEU A 550 -13.22 27.61 -14.62
N PHE A 551 -13.79 28.58 -13.91
CA PHE A 551 -15.24 28.80 -13.80
C PHE A 551 -15.59 30.19 -14.35
N GLN A 552 -16.81 30.35 -14.84
CA GLN A 552 -17.37 31.67 -15.10
C GLN A 552 -17.89 32.26 -13.79
N SER A 553 -17.48 33.49 -13.48
CA SER A 553 -17.97 34.28 -12.36
C SER A 553 -18.52 35.61 -12.86
N ASP A 554 -19.53 36.16 -12.19
CA ASP A 554 -20.19 37.44 -12.52
C ASP A 554 -19.31 38.69 -12.29
N ALA A 555 -17.97 38.56 -12.28
CA ALA A 555 -17.01 39.60 -11.92
C ALA A 555 -16.82 40.69 -13.01
N SER A 556 -17.88 41.13 -13.67
CA SER A 556 -17.85 42.17 -14.69
C SER A 556 -18.73 43.38 -14.38
N ARG A 557 -19.03 43.69 -13.11
CA ARG A 557 -19.89 44.84 -12.81
C ARG A 557 -19.46 45.90 -11.80
N ASP A 558 -18.38 45.77 -11.03
CA ASP A 558 -18.09 46.78 -9.98
C ASP A 558 -16.62 47.26 -9.87
N ASP A 559 -15.78 47.15 -10.91
CA ASP A 559 -14.42 47.75 -10.91
C ASP A 559 -14.21 48.80 -12.04
N VAL A 560 -15.28 49.46 -12.50
CA VAL A 560 -15.17 50.59 -13.42
C VAL A 560 -15.81 51.84 -12.81
N GLU A 561 -15.20 52.37 -11.75
CA GLU A 561 -15.21 53.81 -11.50
C GLU A 561 -13.85 54.22 -10.93
N GLY A 562 -13.06 54.92 -11.74
CA GLY A 562 -11.95 55.74 -11.25
C GLY A 562 -10.56 55.49 -11.82
N SER A 563 -10.38 55.62 -13.14
CA SER A 563 -9.22 56.36 -13.69
C SER A 563 -9.39 56.56 -15.18
N ASP A 564 -9.75 57.78 -15.58
CA ASP A 564 -9.55 58.28 -16.95
C ASP A 564 -8.05 58.31 -17.27
N GLY A 565 -7.67 57.83 -18.45
CA GLY A 565 -6.30 57.88 -18.94
C GLY A 565 -6.01 56.99 -20.16
N ASP A 566 -6.54 57.39 -21.31
CA ASP A 566 -6.07 57.21 -22.70
C ASP A 566 -5.26 55.96 -23.16
N SER A 567 -5.78 55.40 -24.27
CA SER A 567 -5.10 54.79 -25.44
C SER A 567 -4.79 53.27 -25.50
N GLU A 568 -5.65 52.59 -26.28
CA GLU A 568 -5.36 51.64 -27.39
C GLU A 568 -4.18 50.64 -27.29
N ASN A 569 -4.49 49.35 -27.06
CA ASN A 569 -4.45 48.29 -28.09
C ASN A 569 -4.66 46.89 -27.49
N GLY A 570 -5.53 46.10 -28.13
CA GLY A 570 -5.90 44.76 -27.71
C GLY A 570 -4.88 43.67 -28.09
N GLY A 571 -4.94 42.55 -27.36
CA GLY A 571 -4.27 41.31 -27.72
C GLY A 571 -4.53 40.22 -26.68
N TRP A 572 -5.31 39.20 -27.04
CA TRP A 572 -5.44 37.97 -26.25
C TRP A 572 -4.08 37.30 -26.08
N SER A 573 -3.58 37.24 -24.85
CA SER A 573 -2.36 36.52 -24.52
C SER A 573 -2.68 35.06 -24.15
N THR A 574 -2.48 34.16 -25.11
CA THR A 574 -2.20 32.75 -24.86
C THR A 574 -0.78 32.61 -24.33
N ALA A 575 -0.62 32.37 -23.03
CA ALA A 575 0.66 32.00 -22.44
C ALA A 575 0.52 30.65 -21.72
N SER A 576 0.96 29.59 -22.39
CA SER A 576 1.31 28.32 -21.78
C SER A 576 2.50 28.53 -20.82
N PRO A 577 2.53 27.92 -19.62
CA PRO A 577 3.76 27.83 -18.86
C PRO A 577 4.64 26.76 -19.52
N GLY A 578 5.67 27.19 -20.24
CA GLY A 578 6.71 26.31 -20.74
C GLY A 578 7.46 25.68 -19.55
N LEU A 579 7.50 24.34 -19.52
CA LEU A 579 8.54 23.63 -18.81
C LEU A 579 9.87 23.98 -19.47
N THR A 580 10.73 24.73 -18.78
CA THR A 580 12.16 24.76 -19.09
C THR A 580 12.74 23.41 -18.71
N VAL A 581 12.88 22.53 -19.69
CA VAL A 581 13.77 21.37 -19.63
C VAL A 581 15.19 21.93 -19.70
N GLN A 582 15.97 21.75 -18.63
CA GLN A 582 17.42 21.90 -18.70
C GLN A 582 17.95 20.68 -19.45
N ASP A 583 18.24 20.85 -20.74
CA ASP A 583 18.97 19.88 -21.54
C ASP A 583 20.42 19.79 -21.03
N ALA A 584 20.74 18.67 -20.39
CA ALA A 584 22.13 18.26 -20.20
C ALA A 584 22.65 17.74 -21.54
N THR A 585 23.50 18.52 -22.18
CA THR A 585 24.24 18.15 -23.39
C THR A 585 25.26 17.05 -23.06
N PRO A 586 25.39 15.97 -23.86
CA PRO A 586 26.46 15.00 -23.71
C PRO A 586 27.80 15.56 -24.24
N PRO A 587 28.97 15.08 -23.77
CA PRO A 587 30.24 15.59 -24.22
C PRO A 587 30.56 15.15 -25.65
N ASP A 588 31.01 16.15 -26.39
CA ASP A 588 31.50 16.18 -27.76
C ASP A 588 32.66 15.19 -27.98
N THR A 589 32.48 14.20 -28.86
CA THR A 589 33.59 13.44 -29.44
C THR A 589 34.02 14.10 -30.74
N ALA A 590 35.17 14.77 -30.70
CA ALA A 590 35.79 15.39 -31.87
C ALA A 590 36.25 14.33 -32.88
N GLU A 591 35.66 14.34 -34.07
CA GLU A 591 36.27 13.77 -35.27
C GLU A 591 37.05 14.87 -36.01
N ARG A 592 38.30 14.55 -36.38
CA ARG A 592 38.78 14.44 -37.78
C ARG A 592 40.30 14.51 -37.87
N LYS A 593 40.89 13.50 -38.51
CA LYS A 593 41.80 13.70 -39.64
C LYS A 593 41.94 12.40 -40.45
N ASN A 594 41.80 12.56 -41.77
CA ASN A 594 41.99 11.57 -42.82
C ASN A 594 43.44 11.06 -42.89
N ASP A 595 43.64 9.81 -43.30
CA ASP A 595 44.35 9.47 -44.55
C ASP A 595 44.11 8.00 -44.98
N PRO A 596 44.26 7.66 -46.27
CA PRO A 596 43.86 6.38 -46.87
C PRO A 596 45.03 5.39 -47.05
N GLY A 597 44.75 4.09 -47.15
CA GLY A 597 45.75 3.11 -47.55
C GLY A 597 45.33 1.65 -47.36
N ASP A 598 44.94 1.03 -48.48
CA ASP A 598 45.13 -0.34 -48.98
C ASP A 598 45.40 -1.55 -48.05
N ALA A 599 44.86 -2.67 -48.56
CA ALA A 599 45.38 -4.04 -48.56
C ALA A 599 44.77 -5.07 -47.58
N ASP A 600 44.04 -6.01 -48.19
CA ASP A 600 44.15 -7.47 -48.10
C ASP A 600 44.23 -8.19 -46.73
N GLY A 601 43.46 -9.27 -46.61
CA GLY A 601 43.86 -10.40 -45.78
C GLY A 601 42.74 -11.18 -45.08
N ASP A 602 42.21 -12.16 -45.81
CA ASP A 602 41.83 -13.52 -45.38
C ASP A 602 41.46 -13.88 -43.92
N ALA A 603 40.34 -14.61 -43.85
CA ALA A 603 40.11 -15.88 -43.15
C ALA A 603 40.42 -16.02 -41.64
N ALA A 604 39.36 -16.20 -40.83
CA ALA A 604 38.96 -17.46 -40.18
C ALA A 604 37.78 -17.22 -39.22
#